data_AF-A0A7V6J184-F1
#
_entry.id   AF-A0A7V6J184-F1
#
_cell.length_a   1.000
_cell.length_b   1.000
_cell.length_c   1.000
_cell.angle_alpha   90.00
_cell.angle_beta   90.00
_cell.angle_gamma   90.00
#
_symmetry.space_group_name_H-M   'P 1'
#
loop_
_entity.id
_entity.type
_entity.pdbx_description
1 polymer ?
#
loop_
_entity_poly.entity_id
_entity_poly.type
_entity_poly.pdbx_seq_one_letter_code
_entity_poly.pdbx_strand_id
1 'polypeptide(L)'
;MVIVLEWFLYFVIYSLIGYLFEVIYCSLRNKKLTNRGFLRSPFCPLYGFGAVFVLLLVNPFIDNVILVLILGIVITSTVEYIAGYIMDKVFNMKWWDYSSYKFNIHGRVCLLNSLMFGALVVLLVYFVHPFVAGLISSLSFPVLLALFLVMGVILLTDTIISTKETLLLKKYTKIYIVDKTSSEIREDKKVNRFERMLVYFFAKYPRLEFRFKGLEGKYSIKKVKEYFKKKFKINN
;
A
#
# COMPACT_ATOMS: atom_id res chain seq x y z
N MET A 1 -7.22 -1.24 -28.85
CA MET A 1 -8.31 -1.26 -27.85
C MET A 1 -8.18 -2.45 -26.91
N VAL A 2 -8.09 -3.69 -27.43
CA VAL A 2 -7.95 -4.93 -26.64
C VAL A 2 -6.72 -4.91 -25.71
N ILE A 3 -5.55 -4.50 -26.23
CA ILE A 3 -4.30 -4.40 -25.46
C ILE A 3 -4.48 -3.61 -24.15
N VAL A 4 -5.18 -2.47 -24.19
CA VAL A 4 -5.39 -1.64 -22.99
C VAL A 4 -6.25 -2.38 -21.95
N LEU A 5 -7.24 -3.15 -22.39
CA LEU A 5 -8.09 -3.95 -21.50
C LEU A 5 -7.27 -5.05 -20.83
N GLU A 6 -6.42 -5.76 -21.58
CA GLU A 6 -5.56 -6.82 -21.07
C GLU A 6 -4.57 -6.29 -20.03
N TRP A 7 -3.86 -5.21 -20.33
CA TRP A 7 -2.93 -4.59 -19.39
C TRP A 7 -3.60 -4.07 -18.12
N PHE A 8 -4.83 -3.55 -18.24
CA PHE A 8 -5.61 -3.17 -17.06
C PHE A 8 -5.98 -4.40 -16.23
N LEU A 9 -6.38 -5.51 -16.85
CA LEU A 9 -6.70 -6.74 -16.10
C LEU A 9 -5.45 -7.40 -15.50
N TYR A 10 -4.29 -7.33 -16.17
CA TYR A 10 -3.00 -7.68 -15.57
C TYR A 10 -2.75 -6.86 -14.31
N PHE A 11 -2.91 -5.55 -14.38
CA PHE A 11 -2.78 -4.67 -13.22
C PHE A 11 -3.72 -5.07 -12.08
N VAL A 12 -4.99 -5.37 -12.38
CA VAL A 12 -6.00 -5.79 -11.39
C VAL A 12 -5.59 -7.11 -10.72
N ILE A 13 -5.26 -8.12 -11.51
CA ILE A 13 -4.90 -9.46 -11.01
C ILE A 13 -3.62 -9.40 -10.18
N TYR A 14 -2.60 -8.68 -10.63
CA TYR A 14 -1.36 -8.55 -9.87
C TYR A 14 -1.52 -7.70 -8.61
N SER A 15 -2.44 -6.73 -8.60
CA SER A 15 -2.83 -6.01 -7.38
C SER A 15 -3.48 -6.93 -6.36
N LEU A 16 -4.30 -7.89 -6.81
CA LEU A 16 -4.94 -8.88 -5.95
C LEU A 16 -3.94 -9.91 -5.43
N ILE A 17 -3.13 -10.49 -6.32
CA ILE A 17 -2.09 -11.47 -5.95
C ILE A 17 -1.13 -10.84 -4.93
N GLY A 18 -0.65 -9.62 -5.19
CA GLY A 18 0.22 -8.90 -4.27
C GLY A 18 -0.42 -8.65 -2.90
N TYR A 19 -1.70 -8.25 -2.88
CA TYR A 19 -2.45 -8.12 -1.63
C TYR A 19 -2.54 -9.44 -0.87
N LEU A 20 -2.86 -10.55 -1.54
CA LEU A 20 -2.94 -11.87 -0.91
C LEU A 20 -1.60 -12.29 -0.32
N PHE A 21 -0.50 -12.13 -1.07
CA PHE A 21 0.85 -12.39 -0.57
C PHE A 21 1.17 -11.55 0.67
N GLU A 22 0.84 -10.25 0.65
CA GLU A 22 1.12 -9.36 1.77
C GLU A 22 0.30 -9.74 3.02
N VAL A 23 -0.99 -10.04 2.84
CA VAL A 23 -1.88 -10.47 3.92
C VAL A 23 -1.41 -11.80 4.50
N ILE A 24 -1.05 -12.79 3.67
CA ILE A 24 -0.55 -14.09 4.13
C ILE A 24 0.76 -13.91 4.90
N TYR A 25 1.74 -13.21 4.32
CA TYR A 25 3.03 -12.95 4.94
C TYR A 25 2.89 -12.28 6.31
N CYS A 26 2.03 -11.26 6.40
CA CYS A 26 1.82 -10.52 7.64
C CYS A 26 0.97 -11.28 8.65
N SER A 27 -0.01 -12.06 8.20
CA SER A 27 -0.87 -12.85 9.09
C SER A 27 -0.10 -13.99 9.73
N LEU A 28 0.77 -14.67 8.97
CA LEU A 28 1.68 -15.68 9.50
C LEU A 28 2.64 -15.08 10.54
N ARG A 29 3.23 -13.91 10.24
CA ARG A 29 4.16 -13.24 11.16
C ARG A 29 3.49 -12.74 12.44
N ASN A 30 2.27 -12.22 12.35
CA ASN A 30 1.56 -11.60 13.47
C ASN A 30 0.59 -12.55 14.19
N LYS A 31 0.41 -13.79 13.70
CA LYS A 31 -0.58 -14.78 14.16
C LYS A 31 -2.02 -14.24 14.23
N LYS A 32 -2.34 -13.22 13.44
CA LYS A 32 -3.66 -12.58 13.37
C LYS A 32 -3.94 -12.20 11.92
N LEU A 33 -5.19 -12.33 11.48
CA LEU A 33 -5.59 -11.85 10.15
C LEU A 33 -5.43 -10.34 10.08
N THR A 34 -4.45 -9.87 9.30
CA THR A 34 -4.19 -8.44 9.13
C THR A 34 -4.49 -8.03 7.69
N ASN A 35 -5.53 -7.22 7.50
CA ASN A 35 -5.79 -6.55 6.23
C ASN A 35 -4.73 -5.45 6.02
N ARG A 36 -4.11 -5.44 4.84
CA ARG A 36 -3.02 -4.52 4.46
C ARG A 36 -3.30 -3.82 3.14
N GLY A 37 -2.47 -2.86 2.77
CA GLY A 37 -2.65 -2.07 1.56
C GLY A 37 -3.54 -0.84 1.77
N PHE A 38 -3.35 0.15 0.89
CA PHE A 38 -3.99 1.47 0.97
C PHE A 38 -5.51 1.40 0.78
N LEU A 39 -5.95 0.60 -0.18
CA LEU A 39 -7.36 0.41 -0.56
C LEU A 39 -8.11 -0.44 0.47
N ARG A 40 -9.42 -0.26 0.60
CA ARG A 40 -10.25 -1.07 1.52
C ARG A 40 -10.53 -2.46 0.97
N SER A 41 -10.64 -2.54 -0.35
CA SER A 41 -10.79 -3.75 -1.13
C SER A 41 -9.49 -4.57 -1.13
N PRO A 42 -9.54 -5.87 -1.48
CA PRO A 42 -8.39 -6.77 -1.47
C PRO A 42 -7.45 -6.52 -2.67
N PHE A 43 -7.11 -5.26 -2.95
CA PHE A 43 -6.22 -4.89 -4.03
C PHE A 43 -5.13 -3.98 -3.47
N CYS A 44 -3.88 -4.29 -3.80
CA CYS A 44 -2.74 -3.44 -3.48
C CYS A 44 -2.13 -2.91 -4.79
N PRO A 45 -2.54 -1.71 -5.26
CA PRO A 45 -2.08 -1.13 -6.52
C PRO A 45 -0.58 -1.06 -6.67
N LEU A 46 0.17 -0.97 -5.56
CA LEU A 46 1.62 -0.96 -5.56
C LEU A 46 2.21 -2.18 -6.29
N TYR A 47 1.64 -3.36 -6.04
CA TYR A 47 2.06 -4.60 -6.68
C TYR A 47 1.59 -4.67 -8.13
N GLY A 48 0.39 -4.17 -8.44
CA GLY A 48 -0.10 -4.06 -9.82
C GLY A 48 0.81 -3.19 -10.69
N PHE A 49 1.15 -1.99 -10.20
CA PHE A 49 2.09 -1.09 -10.90
C PHE A 49 3.47 -1.72 -11.01
N GLY A 50 3.99 -2.31 -9.93
CA GLY A 50 5.28 -3.00 -9.95
C GLY A 50 5.33 -4.09 -11.01
N ALA A 51 4.32 -4.97 -11.05
CA ALA A 51 4.22 -6.04 -12.02
C ALA A 51 4.12 -5.52 -13.46
N VAL A 52 3.24 -4.55 -13.73
CA VAL A 52 3.08 -3.98 -15.08
C VAL A 52 4.37 -3.31 -15.56
N PHE A 53 5.03 -2.50 -14.73
CA PHE A 53 6.29 -1.87 -15.11
C PHE A 53 7.40 -2.89 -15.35
N VAL A 54 7.49 -3.93 -14.52
CA VAL A 54 8.42 -5.04 -14.73
C VAL A 54 8.16 -5.72 -16.06
N LEU A 55 6.91 -6.12 -16.33
CA LEU A 55 6.57 -6.81 -17.58
C LEU A 55 6.82 -5.96 -18.83
N LEU A 56 6.57 -4.65 -18.77
CA LEU A 56 6.85 -3.75 -19.88
C LEU A 56 8.35 -3.54 -20.14
N LEU A 57 9.16 -3.43 -19.07
CA LEU A 57 10.58 -3.04 -19.18
C LEU A 57 11.53 -4.23 -19.26
N VAL A 58 11.15 -5.39 -18.73
CA VAL A 58 12.00 -6.58 -18.63
C VAL A 58 11.80 -7.53 -19.81
N ASN A 59 10.70 -7.43 -20.55
CA ASN A 59 10.39 -8.32 -21.69
C ASN A 59 11.57 -8.52 -22.68
N PRO A 60 12.36 -7.49 -23.06
CA PRO A 60 13.51 -7.68 -23.96
C PRO A 60 14.66 -8.51 -23.40
N PHE A 61 14.65 -8.80 -22.09
CA PHE A 61 15.75 -9.43 -21.36
C PHE A 61 15.36 -10.77 -20.72
N ILE A 62 14.21 -11.31 -21.11
CA ILE A 62 13.62 -12.52 -20.48
C ILE A 62 14.51 -13.76 -20.62
N ASP A 63 15.44 -13.80 -21.58
CA ASP A 63 16.37 -14.93 -21.74
C ASP A 63 17.48 -14.94 -20.68
N ASN A 64 17.70 -13.83 -19.97
CA ASN A 64 18.73 -13.71 -18.94
C ASN A 64 18.12 -13.50 -17.56
N VAL A 65 17.95 -14.60 -16.81
CA VAL A 65 17.36 -14.60 -15.46
C VAL A 65 18.07 -13.66 -14.49
N ILE A 66 19.40 -13.54 -14.58
CA ILE A 66 20.18 -12.65 -13.72
C ILE A 66 19.82 -11.19 -14.03
N LEU A 67 19.68 -10.85 -15.31
CA LEU A 67 19.29 -9.50 -15.73
C LEU A 67 17.84 -9.20 -15.34
N VAL A 68 16.92 -10.16 -15.47
CA VAL A 68 15.54 -10.07 -14.96
C VAL A 68 15.52 -9.79 -13.45
N LEU A 69 16.35 -10.49 -12.69
CA LEU A 69 16.47 -10.29 -11.24
C LEU A 69 16.95 -8.87 -10.91
N ILE A 70 18.03 -8.41 -11.55
CA ILE A 70 18.61 -7.08 -11.30
C ILE A 70 17.64 -5.97 -11.71
N LEU A 71 17.06 -6.04 -12.91
CA LEU A 71 16.07 -5.07 -13.37
C LEU A 71 14.82 -5.10 -12.49
N GLY A 72 14.36 -6.29 -12.09
CA GLY A 72 13.27 -6.47 -11.14
C GLY A 72 13.52 -5.71 -9.84
N ILE A 73 14.69 -5.91 -9.22
CA ILE A 73 15.11 -5.20 -8.01
C ILE A 73 15.03 -3.69 -8.21
N VAL A 74 15.59 -3.17 -9.31
CA VAL A 74 15.65 -1.73 -9.58
C VAL A 74 14.25 -1.14 -9.79
N ILE A 75 13.43 -1.78 -10.63
CA ILE A 75 12.09 -1.31 -10.99
C ILE A 75 11.18 -1.34 -9.76
N THR A 76 11.10 -2.46 -9.04
CA THR A 76 10.21 -2.56 -7.87
C THR A 76 10.65 -1.63 -6.75
N SER A 77 11.96 -1.46 -6.53
CA SER A 77 12.49 -0.49 -5.57
C SER A 77 12.14 0.95 -5.96
N THR A 78 12.19 1.28 -7.25
CA THR A 78 11.81 2.60 -7.76
C THR A 78 10.33 2.86 -7.53
N VAL A 79 9.47 1.89 -7.86
CA VAL A 79 8.01 1.97 -7.64
C VAL A 79 7.69 2.11 -6.15
N GLU A 80 8.30 1.30 -5.28
CA GLU A 80 8.14 1.39 -3.82
C GLU A 80 8.59 2.76 -3.29
N TYR A 81 9.73 3.27 -3.76
CA TYR A 81 10.23 4.57 -3.36
C TYR A 81 9.29 5.71 -3.76
N ILE A 82 8.84 5.74 -5.01
CA ILE A 82 7.93 6.77 -5.53
C ILE A 82 6.60 6.70 -4.78
N ALA A 83 6.02 5.51 -4.59
CA ALA A 83 4.80 5.34 -3.83
C ALA A 83 4.97 5.85 -2.39
N GLY A 84 6.04 5.43 -1.69
CA GLY A 84 6.34 5.91 -0.35
C GLY A 84 6.54 7.43 -0.29
N TYR A 85 7.12 8.04 -1.33
CA TYR A 85 7.29 9.49 -1.44
C TYR A 85 5.95 10.22 -1.65
N ILE A 86 5.11 9.76 -2.57
CA ILE A 86 3.78 10.33 -2.83
C ILE A 86 2.94 10.27 -1.56
N MET A 87 2.91 9.12 -0.90
CA MET A 87 2.13 8.91 0.32
C MET A 87 2.57 9.86 1.44
N ASP A 88 3.89 10.02 1.61
CA ASP A 88 4.50 10.94 2.57
C ASP A 88 4.16 12.40 2.27
N LYS A 89 4.19 12.83 0.99
CA LYS A 89 3.92 14.22 0.60
C LYS A 89 2.44 14.58 0.60
N VAL A 90 1.58 13.69 0.10
CA VAL A 90 0.14 13.93 -0.01
C VAL A 90 -0.52 13.82 1.36
N PHE A 91 -0.21 12.75 2.11
CA PHE A 91 -0.91 12.45 3.36
C PHE A 91 -0.16 12.86 4.61
N ASN A 92 1.11 13.27 4.52
CA ASN A 92 1.97 13.52 5.70
C ASN A 92 2.04 12.28 6.61
N MET A 93 2.04 11.10 6.00
CA MET A 93 2.04 9.82 6.70
C MET A 93 2.99 8.84 6.01
N LYS A 94 3.65 7.99 6.81
CA LYS A 94 4.40 6.83 6.32
C LYS A 94 3.61 5.56 6.62
N TRP A 95 3.31 4.78 5.59
CA TRP A 95 2.67 3.47 5.75
C TRP A 95 3.65 2.39 6.20
N TRP A 96 4.92 2.56 5.84
CA TRP A 96 6.03 1.71 6.27
C TRP A 96 7.27 2.56 6.54
N ASP A 97 8.12 2.08 7.45
CA ASP A 97 9.42 2.70 7.73
C ASP A 97 10.50 1.61 7.85
N TYR A 98 11.48 1.66 6.96
CA TYR A 98 12.65 0.79 6.94
C TYR A 98 13.91 1.47 7.50
N SER A 99 13.81 2.60 8.21
CA SER A 99 14.96 3.34 8.73
C SER A 99 15.89 2.52 9.64
N SER A 100 15.38 1.45 10.28
CA SER A 100 16.16 0.53 11.12
C SER A 100 16.85 -0.59 10.34
N TYR A 101 16.61 -0.71 9.03
CA TYR A 101 17.18 -1.75 8.19
C TYR A 101 18.47 -1.26 7.50
N LYS A 102 19.41 -2.18 7.27
CA LYS A 102 20.66 -1.88 6.55
C LYS A 102 20.37 -1.49 5.11
N PHE A 103 21.17 -0.59 4.55
CA PHE A 103 21.06 -0.08 3.18
C PHE A 103 19.65 0.44 2.85
N ASN A 104 19.03 1.16 3.79
CA ASN A 104 17.76 1.82 3.54
C ASN A 104 17.97 3.17 2.86
N ILE A 105 17.02 3.53 1.98
CA ILE A 105 17.00 4.84 1.32
C ILE A 105 15.84 5.63 1.91
N HIS A 106 16.13 6.63 2.75
CA HIS A 106 15.15 7.49 3.44
C HIS A 106 14.08 6.71 4.25
N GLY A 107 14.38 5.47 4.65
CA GLY A 107 13.43 4.55 5.27
C GLY A 107 12.27 4.12 4.37
N ARG A 108 12.31 4.36 3.04
CA ARG A 108 11.23 3.99 2.10
C ARG A 108 11.46 2.65 1.41
N VAL A 109 12.72 2.32 1.15
CA VAL A 109 13.15 1.06 0.53
C VAL A 109 14.36 0.55 1.32
N CYS A 110 14.55 -0.77 1.39
CA CYS A 110 15.75 -1.38 1.94
C CYS A 110 16.20 -2.58 1.11
N LEU A 111 17.51 -2.87 1.14
CA LEU A 111 18.12 -3.93 0.33
C LEU A 111 17.45 -5.30 0.53
N LEU A 112 17.09 -5.64 1.78
CA LEU A 112 16.44 -6.92 2.06
C LEU A 112 15.11 -7.07 1.30
N ASN A 113 14.27 -6.03 1.34
CA ASN A 113 12.97 -6.05 0.67
C ASN A 113 13.13 -5.99 -0.86
N SER A 114 14.09 -5.20 -1.33
CA SER A 114 14.47 -5.12 -2.74
C SER A 114 14.88 -6.49 -3.30
N LEU A 115 15.71 -7.26 -2.59
CA LEU A 115 16.10 -8.62 -2.98
C LEU A 115 14.91 -9.59 -3.00
N MET A 116 14.04 -9.53 -1.98
CA MET A 116 12.81 -10.34 -1.95
C MET A 116 11.90 -10.02 -3.15
N PHE A 117 11.74 -8.73 -3.50
CA PHE A 117 10.98 -8.34 -4.67
C PHE A 117 11.64 -8.78 -5.98
N GLY A 118 12.97 -8.75 -6.06
CA GLY A 118 13.70 -9.33 -7.19
C GLY A 118 13.35 -10.80 -7.42
N ALA A 119 13.39 -11.62 -6.36
CA ALA A 119 13.02 -13.03 -6.45
C ALA A 119 11.54 -13.21 -6.86
N LEU A 120 10.64 -12.38 -6.33
CA LEU A 120 9.23 -12.36 -6.72
C LEU A 120 9.03 -11.94 -8.18
N VAL A 121 9.87 -11.05 -8.72
CA VAL A 121 9.84 -10.67 -10.15
C VAL A 121 10.21 -11.86 -11.02
N VAL A 122 11.25 -12.61 -10.69
CA VAL A 122 11.60 -13.84 -11.41
C VAL A 122 10.42 -14.82 -11.38
N LEU A 123 9.84 -15.06 -10.20
CA LEU A 123 8.66 -15.93 -10.08
C LEU A 123 7.48 -15.41 -10.93
N LEU A 124 7.24 -14.11 -10.91
CA LEU A 124 6.18 -13.46 -11.67
C LEU A 124 6.39 -13.66 -13.17
N VAL A 125 7.56 -13.32 -13.69
CA VAL A 125 7.84 -13.30 -15.14
C VAL A 125 7.82 -14.71 -15.74
N TYR A 126 8.43 -15.69 -15.07
CA TYR A 126 8.61 -17.02 -15.66
C TYR A 126 7.49 -18.01 -15.33
N PHE A 127 6.74 -17.80 -14.24
CA PHE A 127 5.73 -18.78 -13.79
C PHE A 127 4.32 -18.18 -13.74
N VAL A 128 4.15 -17.03 -13.10
CA VAL A 128 2.80 -16.47 -12.87
C VAL A 128 2.25 -15.79 -14.12
N HIS A 129 3.06 -14.98 -14.82
CA HIS A 129 2.62 -14.20 -15.98
C HIS A 129 2.19 -15.08 -17.16
N PRO A 130 2.91 -16.14 -17.57
CA PRO A 130 2.46 -17.00 -18.66
C PRO A 130 1.08 -17.60 -18.41
N PHE A 131 0.79 -18.01 -17.16
CA PHE A 131 -0.52 -18.52 -16.79
C PHE A 131 -1.60 -17.44 -16.84
N VAL A 132 -1.35 -16.27 -16.24
CA VAL A 132 -2.31 -15.15 -16.21
C VAL A 132 -2.56 -14.59 -17.63
N ALA A 133 -1.53 -14.51 -18.47
CA ALA A 133 -1.65 -14.10 -19.86
C ALA A 133 -2.47 -15.11 -20.67
N GLY A 134 -2.26 -16.42 -20.46
CA GLY A 134 -3.09 -17.47 -21.07
C GLY A 134 -4.57 -17.35 -20.67
N LEU A 135 -4.85 -17.07 -19.40
CA LEU A 135 -6.22 -16.86 -18.92
C LEU A 135 -6.86 -15.63 -19.57
N ILE A 136 -6.19 -14.48 -19.58
CA ILE A 136 -6.76 -13.24 -20.13
C ILE A 136 -6.95 -13.33 -21.65
N SER A 137 -5.99 -13.89 -22.37
CA SER A 137 -6.06 -14.04 -23.83
C SER A 137 -7.16 -15.02 -24.28
N SER A 138 -7.61 -15.93 -23.42
CA SER A 138 -8.74 -16.82 -23.71
C SER A 138 -10.13 -16.16 -23.58
N LEU A 139 -10.20 -14.93 -23.05
CA LEU A 139 -11.47 -14.23 -22.83
C LEU A 139 -11.94 -13.55 -24.13
N SER A 140 -13.25 -13.60 -24.38
CA SER A 140 -13.85 -12.87 -25.49
C SER A 140 -13.88 -11.36 -25.22
N PHE A 141 -13.90 -10.55 -26.28
CA PHE A 141 -13.91 -9.09 -26.15
C PHE A 141 -15.05 -8.54 -25.25
N PRO A 142 -16.30 -9.01 -25.33
CA PRO A 142 -17.37 -8.54 -24.43
C PRO A 142 -17.05 -8.81 -22.96
N VAL A 143 -16.42 -9.95 -22.65
CA VAL A 143 -16.01 -10.31 -21.28
C VAL A 143 -14.87 -9.41 -20.80
N LEU A 144 -13.85 -9.18 -21.63
CA LEU A 144 -12.76 -8.25 -21.32
C LEU A 144 -13.28 -6.84 -21.02
N LEU A 145 -14.20 -6.34 -21.85
CA LEU A 145 -14.79 -5.02 -21.67
C LEU A 145 -15.65 -4.95 -20.39
N ALA A 146 -16.46 -5.97 -20.12
CA ALA A 146 -17.27 -6.03 -18.91
C ALA A 146 -16.38 -6.03 -17.65
N LEU A 147 -15.34 -6.87 -17.61
CA LEU A 147 -14.39 -6.92 -16.51
C LEU A 147 -13.65 -5.60 -16.33
N PHE A 148 -13.20 -4.97 -17.42
CA PHE A 148 -12.56 -3.66 -17.39
C PHE A 148 -13.47 -2.61 -16.73
N LEU A 149 -14.73 -2.51 -17.16
CA LEU A 149 -15.68 -1.53 -16.63
C LEU A 149 -16.00 -1.79 -15.15
N VAL A 150 -16.33 -3.03 -14.80
CA VAL A 150 -16.69 -3.40 -13.43
C VAL A 150 -15.51 -3.18 -12.48
N MET A 151 -14.33 -3.70 -12.82
CA MET A 151 -13.14 -3.54 -11.99
C MET A 151 -12.65 -2.10 -11.95
N GLY A 152 -12.80 -1.35 -13.04
CA GLY A 152 -12.54 0.09 -13.11
C GLY A 152 -13.37 0.88 -12.11
N VAL A 153 -14.69 0.63 -12.06
CA VAL A 153 -15.60 1.28 -11.10
C VAL A 153 -15.24 0.91 -9.66
N ILE A 154 -14.98 -0.38 -9.37
CA ILE A 154 -14.61 -0.84 -8.02
C ILE A 154 -13.33 -0.15 -7.54
N LEU A 155 -12.26 -0.18 -8.35
CA LEU A 155 -10.98 0.42 -7.97
C LEU A 155 -11.06 1.94 -7.86
N LEU A 156 -11.80 2.60 -8.76
CA LEU A 156 -11.98 4.05 -8.71
C LEU A 156 -12.75 4.48 -7.46
N THR A 157 -13.89 3.85 -7.19
CA THR A 157 -14.72 4.16 -6.02
C THR A 157 -13.95 3.92 -4.72
N ASP A 158 -13.24 2.79 -4.60
CA ASP A 158 -12.46 2.50 -3.42
C ASP A 158 -11.25 3.44 -3.25
N THR A 159 -10.59 3.81 -4.34
CA THR A 159 -9.52 4.82 -4.30
C THR A 159 -10.04 6.16 -3.80
N ILE A 160 -11.21 6.61 -4.26
CA ILE A 160 -11.85 7.85 -3.81
C ILE A 160 -12.18 7.78 -2.31
N ILE A 161 -12.80 6.69 -1.86
CA ILE A 161 -13.18 6.51 -0.46
C ILE A 161 -11.93 6.46 0.43
N SER A 162 -10.96 5.60 0.10
CA SER A 162 -9.71 5.43 0.84
C SER A 162 -8.90 6.73 0.93
N THR A 163 -8.87 7.52 -0.15
CA THR A 163 -8.22 8.84 -0.17
C THR A 163 -8.94 9.84 0.72
N LYS A 164 -10.27 9.95 0.63
CA LYS A 164 -11.07 10.85 1.48
C LYS A 164 -10.86 10.56 2.96
N GLU A 165 -10.86 9.29 3.34
CA GLU A 165 -10.65 8.89 4.74
C GLU A 165 -9.25 9.22 5.24
N THR A 166 -8.24 8.98 4.42
CA THR A 166 -6.86 9.29 4.78
C THR A 166 -6.64 10.80 4.90
N LEU A 167 -7.26 11.62 4.04
CA LEU A 167 -7.23 13.08 4.14
C LEU A 167 -7.99 13.60 5.36
N LEU A 168 -9.13 13.01 5.69
CA LEU A 168 -9.85 13.32 6.94
C LEU A 168 -8.98 12.98 8.15
N LEU A 169 -8.34 11.82 8.15
CA LEU A 169 -7.40 11.42 9.20
C LEU A 169 -6.28 12.42 9.37
N LYS A 170 -5.65 12.87 8.28
CA LYS A 170 -4.65 13.95 8.27
C LYS A 170 -5.19 15.24 8.89
N LYS A 171 -6.40 15.67 8.51
CA LYS A 171 -7.02 16.90 9.01
C LYS A 171 -7.28 16.83 10.51
N TYR A 172 -7.92 15.76 10.98
CA TYR A 172 -8.27 15.63 12.39
C TYR A 172 -7.07 15.39 13.29
N THR A 173 -6.06 14.63 12.84
CA THR A 173 -4.80 14.50 13.60
C THR A 173 -4.07 15.83 13.74
N LYS A 174 -4.07 16.67 12.70
CA LYS A 174 -3.52 18.03 12.78
C LYS A 174 -4.26 18.89 13.81
N ILE A 175 -5.60 18.91 13.77
CA ILE A 175 -6.43 19.65 14.73
C ILE A 175 -6.14 19.18 16.16
N TYR A 176 -6.16 17.86 16.39
CA TYR A 176 -5.92 17.29 17.72
C TYR A 176 -4.54 17.66 18.30
N ILE A 177 -3.48 17.68 17.47
CA ILE A 177 -2.13 18.05 17.93
C ILE A 177 -2.05 19.55 18.27
N VAL A 178 -2.69 20.40 17.46
CA VAL A 178 -2.76 21.85 17.72
C VAL A 178 -3.57 22.11 19.00
N ASP A 179 -4.76 21.54 19.12
CA ASP A 179 -5.66 21.77 20.25
C ASP A 179 -5.11 21.21 21.58
N LYS A 180 -4.34 20.12 21.55
CA LYS A 180 -3.66 19.62 22.77
C LYS A 180 -2.60 20.59 23.30
N THR A 181 -2.08 21.47 22.45
CA THR A 181 -1.16 22.54 22.85
C THR A 181 -1.92 23.67 23.57
N SER A 182 -3.24 23.75 23.39
CA SER A 182 -4.17 24.71 23.98
C SER A 182 -5.25 24.00 24.81
N SER A 183 -4.85 23.29 25.87
CA SER A 183 -5.57 22.79 27.07
C SER A 183 -7.08 22.40 27.09
N GLU A 184 -7.91 22.57 26.08
CA GLU A 184 -9.35 22.28 26.12
C GLU A 184 -9.80 21.44 24.92
N ILE A 185 -9.87 20.11 25.10
CA ILE A 185 -10.55 19.24 24.14
C ILE A 185 -12.01 19.13 24.58
N ARG A 186 -12.92 19.89 23.95
CA ARG A 186 -14.37 19.70 24.08
C ARG A 186 -14.78 18.35 23.50
N GLU A 187 -15.53 17.55 24.26
CA GLU A 187 -16.17 16.31 23.78
C GLU A 187 -17.30 16.65 22.79
N ASP A 188 -16.94 16.89 21.53
CA ASP A 188 -17.89 17.08 20.42
C ASP A 188 -18.13 15.74 19.67
N LYS A 189 -19.28 15.57 19.01
CA LYS A 189 -19.57 14.45 18.09
C LYS A 189 -18.46 14.24 17.04
N LYS A 190 -17.71 15.29 16.69
CA LYS A 190 -16.53 15.23 15.80
C LYS A 190 -15.39 14.40 16.39
N VAL A 191 -15.20 14.42 17.71
CA VAL A 191 -14.20 13.61 18.42
C VAL A 191 -14.54 12.14 18.28
N ASN A 192 -15.78 11.73 18.57
CA ASN A 192 -16.22 10.33 18.43
C ASN A 192 -16.04 9.75 17.01
N ARG A 193 -16.28 10.57 15.97
CA ARG A 193 -16.04 10.15 14.57
C ARG A 193 -14.55 9.95 14.28
N PHE A 194 -13.71 10.86 14.77
CA PHE A 194 -12.26 10.77 14.61
C PHE A 194 -11.67 9.57 15.35
N GLU A 195 -12.14 9.31 16.57
CA GLU A 195 -11.68 8.18 17.39
C GLU A 195 -11.98 6.84 16.70
N ARG A 196 -13.19 6.64 16.17
CA ARG A 196 -13.53 5.44 15.38
C ARG A 196 -12.61 5.25 14.17
N MET A 197 -12.30 6.34 13.47
CA MET A 197 -11.40 6.30 12.33
C MET A 197 -9.98 5.93 12.75
N LEU A 198 -9.47 6.46 13.87
CA LEU A 198 -8.17 6.07 14.39
C LEU A 198 -8.12 4.59 14.77
N VAL A 199 -9.15 4.06 15.44
CA VAL A 199 -9.22 2.62 15.77
C VAL A 199 -9.15 1.77 14.51
N TYR A 200 -9.91 2.12 13.47
CA TYR A 200 -9.86 1.45 12.17
C TYR A 200 -8.45 1.50 11.54
N PHE A 201 -7.84 2.69 11.44
CA PHE A 201 -6.51 2.85 10.84
C PHE A 201 -5.40 2.18 11.67
N PHE A 202 -5.50 2.14 12.99
CA PHE A 202 -4.52 1.42 13.83
C PHE A 202 -4.64 -0.09 13.70
N ALA A 203 -5.86 -0.62 13.60
CA ALA A 203 -6.10 -2.04 13.37
C ALA A 203 -5.57 -2.47 12.00
N LYS A 204 -5.80 -1.64 10.96
CA LYS A 204 -5.36 -1.92 9.58
C LYS A 204 -3.86 -1.66 9.37
N TYR A 205 -3.32 -0.59 9.94
CA TYR A 205 -1.94 -0.14 9.72
C TYR A 205 -1.17 0.00 11.04
N PRO A 206 -0.71 -1.12 11.64
CA PRO A 206 -0.05 -1.09 12.95
C PRO A 206 1.28 -0.30 12.98
N ARG A 207 1.87 -0.06 11.79
CA ARG A 207 3.13 0.69 11.57
C ARG A 207 2.93 2.08 10.98
N LEU A 208 1.69 2.59 10.89
CA LEU A 208 1.43 3.93 10.34
C LEU A 208 2.09 5.01 11.20
N GLU A 209 2.88 5.86 10.58
CA GLU A 209 3.50 7.02 11.21
C GLU A 209 2.99 8.34 10.62
N PHE A 210 2.82 9.38 11.45
CA PHE A 210 2.44 10.73 11.01
C PHE A 210 3.65 11.67 11.01
N ARG A 211 3.81 12.48 9.96
CA ARG A 211 4.86 13.53 9.84
C ARG A 211 4.26 14.90 9.58
N PHE A 212 4.17 15.74 10.61
CA PHE A 212 3.69 17.12 10.46
C PHE A 212 4.87 18.08 10.23
N LYS A 213 4.87 18.83 9.12
CA LYS A 213 5.78 19.97 8.92
C LYS A 213 5.34 21.15 9.79
N GLY A 214 6.28 21.82 10.47
CA GLY A 214 6.03 22.98 11.34
C GLY A 214 5.90 22.66 12.84
N LEU A 215 6.00 21.38 13.20
CA LEU A 215 6.15 20.91 14.57
C LEU A 215 7.45 20.10 14.57
N GLU A 216 8.58 20.73 14.88
CA GLU A 216 9.89 20.07 14.84
C GLU A 216 10.00 19.06 15.98
N GLY A 217 9.74 17.79 15.64
CA GLY A 217 9.87 16.66 16.54
C GLY A 217 9.26 15.40 15.93
N LYS A 218 9.90 14.23 16.15
CA LYS A 218 9.18 12.96 16.02
C LYS A 218 8.12 12.94 17.12
N TYR A 219 6.89 13.33 16.81
CA TYR A 219 5.77 13.05 17.71
C TYR A 219 5.56 11.56 17.70
N SER A 220 6.22 10.88 18.64
CA SER A 220 6.17 9.44 18.72
C SER A 220 4.72 9.02 18.84
N ILE A 221 4.32 8.21 17.87
CA ILE A 221 3.07 7.46 17.86
C ILE A 221 2.84 6.81 19.22
N LYS A 222 3.87 6.50 20.03
CA LYS A 222 3.70 6.06 21.42
C LYS A 222 2.76 6.94 22.23
N LYS A 223 2.85 8.27 22.23
CA LYS A 223 1.98 9.11 23.10
C LYS A 223 0.52 9.15 22.61
N VAL A 224 0.30 9.15 21.29
CA VAL A 224 -1.04 9.07 20.71
C VAL A 224 -1.58 7.64 20.93
N LYS A 225 -0.82 6.62 20.54
CA LYS A 225 -1.14 5.19 20.69
C LYS A 225 -1.31 4.76 22.14
N GLU A 226 -0.57 5.30 23.11
CA GLU A 226 -0.73 5.03 24.56
C GLU A 226 -1.98 5.70 25.10
N TYR A 227 -2.27 6.96 24.74
CA TYR A 227 -3.54 7.60 25.09
C TYR A 227 -4.72 6.82 24.53
N PHE A 228 -4.68 6.41 23.26
CA PHE A 228 -5.73 5.63 22.62
C PHE A 228 -5.81 4.19 23.17
N LYS A 229 -4.68 3.53 23.46
CA LYS A 229 -4.69 2.22 24.16
C LYS A 229 -5.32 2.33 25.54
N LYS A 230 -4.97 3.37 26.30
CA LYS A 230 -5.44 3.61 27.67
C LYS A 230 -6.91 4.06 27.71
N LYS A 231 -7.37 4.84 26.72
CA LYS A 231 -8.75 5.32 26.59
C LYS A 231 -9.71 4.26 26.03
N PHE A 232 -9.27 3.41 25.09
CA PHE A 232 -10.14 2.45 24.38
C PHE A 232 -9.97 0.98 24.80
N LYS A 233 -9.15 0.67 25.81
CA LYS A 233 -8.90 -0.71 26.30
C LYS A 233 -8.60 -1.72 25.18
N ILE A 234 -7.89 -1.30 24.13
CA ILE A 234 -7.53 -2.17 23.01
C ILE A 234 -6.38 -3.08 23.47
N ASN A 235 -6.71 -4.30 23.89
CA ASN A 235 -5.74 -5.33 24.27
C ASN A 235 -5.01 -5.87 23.03
N ASN A 236 -3.74 -6.25 23.23
CA ASN A 236 -2.77 -6.62 22.18
C ASN A 236 -3.26 -7.70 21.21
#